data_AF-A0A918ZG17-F1
#
_entry.id   AF-A0A918ZG17-F1
#
_cell.length_a   1.000
_cell.length_b   1.000
_cell.length_c   1.000
_cell.angle_alpha   90.00
_cell.angle_beta   90.00
_cell.angle_gamma   90.00
#
_symmetry.space_group_name_H-M   'P 1'
#
loop_
_entity.id
_entity.type
_entity.pdbx_description
1 polymer ?
#
loop_
_entity_poly.entity_id
_entity_poly.type
_entity_poly.pdbx_seq_one_letter_code
_entity_poly.pdbx_strand_id
1 'polypeptide(L)'
;MAATTDQDERTEGSTPTDPPRPRGRGRIATAVSVFGELLITAGLVLGLFVVYSLWWTNVVADREAKKQGDRVRDYWADGPGSLNTKDGIGFLHVPSMTGGEILVKKGTATKTLNNGVAGYYTKPVKSALPRDKTGNFSLAAHRDGHGAKFHRIDKIEKGDPIVFESRDKWYVYKVYKTLPETSKYNVRVLDPIPKESGAKKPGRYITLTTCTPVYTSKYRYVVWGKLERVEKVDHDRTPPPELG
;
A
#
# COMPACT_ATOMS: atom_id res chain seq x y z
N MET A 1 -37.02 6.13 108.01
CA MET A 1 -38.33 6.83 108.07
C MET A 1 -38.10 8.17 107.37
N ALA A 2 -38.70 8.57 106.25
CA ALA A 2 -39.89 8.16 105.54
C ALA A 2 -39.70 8.32 104.01
N ALA A 3 -40.39 7.47 103.24
CA ALA A 3 -40.85 7.75 101.87
C ALA A 3 -41.85 8.95 101.93
N THR A 4 -42.22 9.70 100.89
CA THR A 4 -42.92 9.33 99.64
C THR A 4 -42.79 10.54 98.66
N THR A 5 -42.38 10.39 97.39
CA THR A 5 -43.15 10.37 96.11
C THR A 5 -44.03 11.58 95.76
N ASP A 6 -43.75 12.22 94.62
CA ASP A 6 -44.56 12.21 93.37
C ASP A 6 -43.73 12.82 92.22
N GLN A 7 -43.38 12.06 91.17
CA GLN A 7 -44.13 11.81 89.92
C GLN A 7 -44.45 13.07 89.11
N ASP A 8 -43.81 13.21 87.94
CA ASP A 8 -44.57 13.31 86.69
C ASP A 8 -43.74 12.82 85.48
N GLU A 9 -44.39 11.94 84.72
CA GLU A 9 -43.93 11.25 83.53
C GLU A 9 -43.84 12.19 82.31
N ARG A 10 -42.86 11.98 81.41
CA ARG A 10 -43.18 11.62 80.00
C ARG A 10 -41.98 11.30 79.11
N THR A 11 -42.04 10.07 78.62
CA THR A 11 -41.68 9.60 77.26
C THR A 11 -40.21 9.59 76.82
N GLU A 12 -39.71 8.36 76.83
CA GLU A 12 -38.82 7.74 75.84
C GLU A 12 -38.85 8.39 74.44
N GLY A 13 -37.67 8.55 73.87
CA GLY A 13 -37.47 8.98 72.50
C GLY A 13 -36.05 8.65 72.03
N SER A 14 -35.78 7.35 71.88
CA SER A 14 -34.65 6.81 71.12
C SER A 14 -34.47 7.58 69.82
N THR A 15 -33.39 8.34 69.69
CA THR A 15 -33.05 9.02 68.43
C THR A 15 -32.67 7.95 67.40
N PRO A 16 -33.37 7.81 66.28
CA PRO A 16 -32.98 6.85 65.26
C PRO A 16 -31.62 7.28 64.69
N THR A 17 -30.63 6.39 64.75
CA THR A 17 -29.44 6.54 63.89
C THR A 17 -29.93 6.37 62.46
N ASP A 18 -30.09 7.50 61.77
CA ASP A 18 -30.57 7.57 60.38
C ASP A 18 -29.66 6.66 59.52
N PRO A 19 -30.19 5.62 58.83
CA PRO A 19 -29.35 4.79 57.97
C PRO A 19 -28.76 5.65 56.85
N PRO A 20 -27.51 5.43 56.44
CA PRO A 20 -26.92 6.20 55.36
C PRO A 20 -27.78 5.99 54.10
N ARG A 21 -28.51 7.03 53.68
CA ARG A 21 -29.31 7.02 52.46
C ARG A 21 -28.42 6.55 51.31
N PRO A 22 -28.83 5.54 50.51
CA PRO A 22 -28.06 5.16 49.35
C PRO A 22 -28.09 6.33 48.38
N ARG A 23 -26.99 7.09 48.31
CA ARG A 23 -26.82 8.19 47.38
C ARG A 23 -27.16 7.66 45.99
N GLY A 24 -28.15 8.26 45.33
CA GLY A 24 -28.61 7.95 43.97
C GLY A 24 -27.55 8.23 42.90
N ARG A 25 -26.36 7.64 43.05
CA ARG A 25 -25.25 7.63 42.10
C ARG A 25 -25.42 6.53 41.04
N GLY A 26 -26.38 5.61 41.21
CA GLY A 26 -26.50 4.40 40.38
C GLY A 26 -26.78 4.68 38.90
N ARG A 27 -27.77 5.51 38.56
CA ARG A 27 -28.18 5.70 37.15
C ARG A 27 -27.20 6.53 36.33
N ILE A 28 -26.68 7.61 36.90
CA ILE A 28 -25.69 8.48 36.23
C ILE A 28 -24.35 7.76 36.11
N ALA A 29 -23.87 7.08 37.16
CA ALA A 29 -22.63 6.30 37.07
C ALA A 29 -22.75 5.13 36.09
N THR A 30 -23.91 4.45 36.04
CA THR A 30 -24.17 3.38 35.04
C THR A 30 -24.18 3.94 33.62
N ALA A 31 -24.84 5.08 33.38
CA ALA A 31 -24.87 5.72 32.06
C ALA A 31 -23.46 6.15 31.60
N VAL A 32 -22.66 6.72 32.49
CA VAL A 32 -21.25 7.08 32.20
C VAL A 32 -20.41 5.83 31.94
N SER A 33 -20.61 4.74 32.70
CA SER A 33 -19.91 3.47 32.50
C SER A 33 -20.22 2.85 31.15
N VAL A 34 -21.51 2.76 30.77
CA VAL A 34 -21.95 2.22 29.47
C VAL A 34 -21.40 3.08 28.33
N PHE A 35 -21.46 4.40 28.46
CA PHE A 35 -20.89 5.31 27.45
C PHE A 35 -19.38 5.14 27.32
N GLY A 36 -18.65 5.01 28.44
CA GLY A 36 -17.22 4.74 28.45
C GLY A 36 -16.87 3.40 27.79
N GLU A 37 -17.61 2.34 28.10
CA GLU A 37 -17.43 1.02 27.50
C GLU A 37 -17.67 1.02 25.98
N LEU A 38 -18.70 1.73 25.53
CA LEU A 38 -18.97 1.91 24.09
C LEU A 38 -17.82 2.65 23.39
N LEU A 39 -17.28 3.70 24.01
CA LEU A 39 -16.13 4.43 23.46
C LEU A 39 -14.85 3.58 23.43
N ILE A 40 -14.58 2.80 24.48
CA ILE A 40 -13.44 1.87 24.52
C ILE A 40 -13.59 0.81 23.42
N THR A 41 -14.78 0.23 23.30
CA THR A 41 -15.07 -0.78 22.28
C THR A 41 -14.92 -0.20 20.87
N ALA A 42 -15.47 1.00 20.63
CA ALA A 42 -15.32 1.69 19.36
C ALA A 42 -13.85 1.99 19.04
N GLY A 43 -13.06 2.43 20.04
CA GLY A 43 -11.62 2.65 19.91
C GLY A 43 -10.85 1.36 19.57
N LEU A 44 -11.16 0.26 20.24
CA LEU A 44 -10.56 -1.05 19.97
C LEU A 44 -10.89 -1.56 18.56
N VAL A 45 -12.15 -1.46 18.15
CA VAL A 45 -12.58 -1.82 16.80
C VAL A 45 -11.86 -0.99 15.75
N LEU A 46 -11.74 0.33 15.98
CA LEU A 46 -11.01 1.22 15.07
C LEU A 46 -9.51 0.86 15.02
N GLY A 47 -8.89 0.58 16.17
CA GLY A 47 -7.49 0.16 16.24
C GLY A 47 -7.24 -1.15 15.47
N LEU A 48 -8.10 -2.15 15.67
CA LEU A 48 -8.05 -3.42 14.94
C LEU A 48 -8.27 -3.21 13.44
N PHE A 49 -9.19 -2.32 13.05
CA PHE A 49 -9.44 -1.99 11.66
C PHE A 49 -8.21 -1.35 10.97
N VAL A 50 -7.47 -0.49 11.68
CA VAL A 50 -6.21 0.09 11.17
C VAL A 50 -5.16 -0.99 10.96
N VAL A 51 -4.96 -1.88 11.94
CA VAL A 51 -4.00 -2.99 11.83
C VAL A 51 -4.37 -3.92 10.67
N TYR A 52 -5.65 -4.30 10.56
CA TYR A 52 -6.16 -5.09 9.44
C TYR A 52 -5.86 -4.41 8.09
N SER A 53 -6.17 -3.12 7.99
CA SER A 53 -6.00 -2.36 6.75
C SER A 53 -4.54 -2.24 6.32
N LEU A 54 -3.60 -2.10 7.27
CA LEU A 54 -2.18 -1.90 6.99
C LEU A 54 -1.37 -3.20 6.87
N TRP A 55 -1.79 -4.30 7.49
CA TRP A 55 -1.01 -5.54 7.48
C TRP A 55 -1.71 -6.67 6.73
N TRP A 56 -2.96 -6.97 7.08
CA TRP A 56 -3.67 -8.12 6.52
C TRP A 56 -3.94 -7.98 5.02
N THR A 57 -4.33 -6.79 4.57
CA THR A 57 -4.57 -6.54 3.13
C THR A 57 -3.31 -6.73 2.29
N ASN A 58 -2.13 -6.42 2.85
CA ASN A 58 -0.84 -6.65 2.19
C ASN A 58 -0.56 -8.14 2.02
N VAL A 59 -0.78 -8.94 3.07
CA VAL A 59 -0.58 -10.39 3.03
C VAL A 59 -1.49 -11.04 1.97
N VAL A 60 -2.76 -10.65 1.93
CA VAL A 60 -3.71 -11.17 0.93
C VAL A 60 -3.29 -10.80 -0.49
N ALA A 61 -2.90 -9.54 -0.70
CA ALA A 61 -2.45 -9.07 -2.00
C ALA A 61 -1.15 -9.75 -2.45
N ASP A 62 -0.18 -9.97 -1.56
CA ASP A 62 1.06 -10.67 -1.88
C ASP A 62 0.82 -12.13 -2.26
N ARG A 63 -0.10 -12.81 -1.58
CA ARG A 63 -0.51 -14.19 -1.95
C ARG A 63 -1.15 -14.23 -3.33
N GLU A 64 -2.03 -13.27 -3.63
CA GLU A 64 -2.68 -13.20 -4.94
C GLU A 64 -1.67 -12.84 -6.05
N ALA A 65 -0.76 -11.90 -5.80
CA ALA A 65 0.34 -11.57 -6.71
C ALA A 65 1.21 -12.80 -7.00
N LYS A 66 1.59 -13.56 -5.97
CA LYS A 66 2.36 -14.80 -6.12
C LYS A 66 1.62 -15.83 -6.97
N LYS A 67 0.36 -16.12 -6.65
CA LYS A 67 -0.47 -17.06 -7.42
C LYS A 67 -0.62 -16.64 -8.89
N GLN A 68 -0.70 -15.34 -9.17
CA GLN A 68 -0.75 -14.82 -10.54
C GLN A 68 0.61 -14.89 -11.24
N GLY A 69 1.69 -14.62 -10.50
CA GLY A 69 3.07 -14.73 -10.98
C GLY A 69 3.42 -16.16 -11.36
N ASP A 70 3.10 -17.12 -10.49
CA ASP A 70 3.33 -18.55 -10.71
C ASP A 70 2.66 -19.00 -12.02
N ARG A 71 1.41 -18.58 -12.30
CA ARG A 71 0.75 -18.86 -13.59
C ARG A 71 1.52 -18.30 -14.79
N VAL A 72 2.07 -17.09 -14.68
CA VAL A 72 2.88 -16.50 -15.75
C VAL A 72 4.19 -17.29 -15.94
N ARG A 73 4.81 -17.73 -14.84
CA ARG A 73 6.00 -18.59 -14.87
C ARG A 73 5.71 -19.95 -15.52
N ASP A 74 4.58 -20.58 -15.18
CA ASP A 74 4.14 -21.84 -15.78
C ASP A 74 3.98 -21.70 -17.31
N TYR A 75 3.28 -20.65 -17.77
CA TYR A 75 3.16 -20.37 -19.22
C TYR A 75 4.50 -20.10 -19.91
N TRP A 76 5.53 -19.67 -19.18
CA TRP A 76 6.86 -19.47 -19.72
C TRP A 76 7.63 -20.78 -19.85
N ALA A 77 7.38 -21.75 -18.97
CA ALA A 77 7.97 -23.08 -18.98
C ALA A 77 7.49 -23.93 -20.18
N ASP A 78 6.24 -23.77 -20.62
CA ASP A 78 5.63 -24.54 -21.72
C ASP A 78 6.18 -24.20 -23.15
N GLY A 79 7.28 -23.47 -23.26
CA GLY A 79 7.87 -23.08 -24.55
C GLY A 79 7.13 -21.91 -25.26
N PRO A 80 7.75 -21.25 -26.26
CA PRO A 80 7.36 -19.93 -26.74
C PRO A 80 5.90 -19.86 -27.24
N GLY A 81 5.02 -19.36 -26.37
CA GLY A 81 3.62 -19.04 -26.66
C GLY A 81 3.35 -17.54 -26.77
N SER A 82 2.17 -17.19 -27.31
CA SER A 82 1.75 -15.79 -27.45
C SER A 82 1.73 -15.03 -26.11
N LEU A 83 2.01 -13.72 -26.14
CA LEU A 83 1.97 -12.86 -24.95
C LEU A 83 0.54 -12.77 -24.40
N ASN A 84 0.23 -13.53 -23.35
CA ASN A 84 -1.04 -13.40 -22.64
C ASN A 84 -1.00 -12.21 -21.67
N THR A 85 -1.42 -11.03 -22.18
CA THR A 85 -1.48 -9.80 -21.40
C THR A 85 -2.50 -9.81 -20.23
N LYS A 86 -3.36 -10.84 -20.13
CA LYS A 86 -4.32 -10.96 -19.01
C LYS A 86 -3.62 -11.42 -17.72
N ASP A 87 -2.72 -12.38 -17.82
CA ASP A 87 -2.07 -12.97 -16.66
C ASP A 87 -0.85 -12.16 -16.21
N GLY A 88 -0.14 -11.53 -17.15
CA GLY A 88 0.95 -10.61 -16.89
C GLY A 88 1.87 -10.52 -18.10
N ILE A 89 2.66 -9.45 -18.18
CA ILE A 89 3.60 -9.25 -19.29
C ILE A 89 5.06 -9.51 -18.91
N GLY A 90 5.32 -9.66 -17.61
CA GLY A 90 6.67 -9.84 -17.07
C GLY A 90 6.78 -9.34 -15.63
N PHE A 91 8.01 -9.28 -15.15
CA PHE A 91 8.34 -8.96 -13.77
C PHE A 91 9.26 -7.75 -13.70
N LEU A 92 8.97 -6.84 -12.77
CA LEU A 92 9.80 -5.68 -12.47
C LEU A 92 10.66 -5.98 -11.25
N HIS A 93 11.96 -5.75 -11.36
CA HIS A 93 12.96 -5.91 -10.32
C HIS A 93 13.65 -4.57 -10.07
N VAL A 94 13.63 -4.11 -8.83
CA VAL A 94 14.24 -2.82 -8.42
C VAL A 94 14.91 -3.02 -7.05
N PRO A 95 16.20 -3.40 -7.02
CA PRO A 95 16.89 -3.79 -5.79
C PRO A 95 16.82 -2.76 -4.65
N SER A 96 16.91 -1.46 -4.97
CA SER A 96 16.83 -0.40 -3.95
C SER A 96 15.42 -0.22 -3.34
N MET A 97 14.38 -0.72 -4.01
CA MET A 97 12.98 -0.62 -3.58
C MET A 97 12.49 -1.93 -2.93
N THR A 98 12.85 -3.08 -3.49
CA THR A 98 12.37 -4.40 -3.04
C THR A 98 13.41 -5.48 -3.36
N GLY A 99 13.55 -6.47 -2.47
CA GLY A 99 14.36 -7.67 -2.71
C GLY A 99 13.65 -8.76 -3.51
N GLY A 100 12.41 -8.53 -3.94
CA GLY A 100 11.61 -9.49 -4.70
C GLY A 100 11.01 -8.88 -5.98
N GLU A 101 10.50 -9.76 -6.83
CA GLU A 101 9.90 -9.41 -8.10
C GLU A 101 8.48 -8.83 -7.99
N ILE A 102 8.12 -7.97 -8.93
CA ILE A 102 6.78 -7.36 -9.02
C ILE A 102 6.15 -7.75 -10.35
N LEU A 103 5.07 -8.53 -10.31
CA LEU A 103 4.32 -8.86 -11.51
C LEU A 103 3.75 -7.58 -12.16
N VAL A 104 3.94 -7.44 -13.47
CA VAL A 104 3.40 -6.32 -14.26
C VAL A 104 2.23 -6.79 -15.12
N LYS A 105 1.08 -6.13 -14.98
CA LYS A 105 -0.16 -6.44 -15.71
C LYS A 105 -0.68 -5.25 -16.52
N LYS A 106 -1.65 -5.53 -17.39
CA LYS A 106 -2.33 -4.51 -18.19
C LYS A 106 -3.29 -3.66 -17.35
N GLY A 107 -3.11 -2.34 -17.44
CA GLY A 107 -4.02 -1.35 -16.87
C GLY A 107 -3.74 -1.04 -15.40
N THR A 108 -4.25 0.11 -14.97
CA THR A 108 -3.98 0.73 -13.65
C THR A 108 -5.25 0.90 -12.82
N ALA A 109 -6.28 0.09 -13.08
CA ALA A 109 -7.51 0.11 -12.30
C ALA A 109 -7.27 -0.43 -10.89
N THR A 110 -7.98 0.12 -9.90
CA THR A 110 -7.89 -0.29 -8.48
C THR A 110 -8.04 -1.80 -8.31
N LYS A 111 -8.99 -2.44 -9.02
CA LYS A 111 -9.19 -3.90 -8.99
C LYS A 111 -7.96 -4.71 -9.41
N THR A 112 -7.09 -4.15 -10.25
CA THR A 112 -5.85 -4.78 -10.67
C THR A 112 -4.77 -4.51 -9.63
N LEU A 113 -4.55 -3.24 -9.27
CA LEU A 113 -3.48 -2.84 -8.35
C LEU A 113 -3.67 -3.39 -6.92
N ASN A 114 -4.92 -3.62 -6.50
CA ASN A 114 -5.24 -4.21 -5.20
C ASN A 114 -4.77 -5.66 -5.04
N ASN A 115 -4.33 -6.31 -6.12
CA ASN A 115 -3.79 -7.67 -6.09
C ASN A 115 -2.27 -7.69 -5.87
N GLY A 116 -1.65 -6.61 -5.40
CA GLY A 116 -0.21 -6.58 -5.12
C GLY A 116 0.67 -6.60 -6.37
N VAL A 117 0.19 -6.02 -7.47
CA VAL A 117 0.89 -6.00 -8.77
C VAL A 117 1.14 -4.57 -9.24
N ALA A 118 2.09 -4.40 -10.17
CA ALA A 118 2.20 -3.18 -10.94
C ALA A 118 1.34 -3.25 -12.20
N GLY A 119 0.80 -2.11 -12.62
CA GLY A 119 -0.02 -1.97 -13.82
C GLY A 119 0.62 -1.01 -14.81
N TYR A 120 0.71 -1.38 -16.10
CA TYR A 120 1.11 -0.42 -17.13
C TYR A 120 -0.07 0.43 -17.60
N TYR A 121 0.19 1.72 -17.86
CA TYR A 121 -0.85 2.67 -18.26
C TYR A 121 -1.44 2.34 -19.65
N THR A 122 -2.77 2.30 -19.73
CA THR A 122 -3.52 2.25 -21.00
C THR A 122 -4.27 3.54 -21.30
N LYS A 123 -4.54 4.34 -20.26
CA LYS A 123 -5.15 5.67 -20.24
C LYS A 123 -4.58 6.45 -19.05
N PRO A 124 -4.58 7.79 -19.06
CA PRO A 124 -4.98 8.67 -20.17
C PRO A 124 -3.93 8.70 -21.29
N VAL A 125 -2.66 8.43 -20.96
CA VAL A 125 -1.58 8.24 -21.92
C VAL A 125 -1.31 6.75 -22.06
N LYS A 126 -1.27 6.24 -23.30
CA LYS A 126 -0.96 4.84 -23.57
C LYS A 126 0.54 4.61 -23.38
N SER A 127 0.89 3.68 -22.49
CA SER A 127 2.27 3.24 -22.31
C SER A 127 2.81 2.57 -23.57
N ALA A 128 4.08 2.83 -23.89
CA ALA A 128 4.85 1.92 -24.75
C ALA A 128 5.12 0.60 -24.00
N LEU A 129 5.49 -0.45 -24.71
CA LEU A 129 5.98 -1.69 -24.11
C LEU A 129 7.51 -1.75 -24.18
N PRO A 130 8.18 -2.54 -23.31
CA PRO A 130 9.64 -2.65 -23.31
C PRO A 130 10.23 -3.03 -24.67
N ARG A 131 9.53 -3.85 -25.46
CA ARG A 131 9.93 -4.28 -26.81
C ARG A 131 9.85 -3.20 -27.88
N ASP A 132 9.14 -2.10 -27.63
CA ASP A 132 8.97 -1.04 -28.62
C ASP A 132 10.30 -0.30 -28.85
N LYS A 133 10.52 0.15 -30.09
CA LYS A 133 11.78 0.81 -30.49
C LYS A 133 12.00 2.16 -29.80
N THR A 134 10.93 2.83 -29.39
CA THR A 134 10.92 4.11 -28.69
C THR A 134 9.63 4.27 -27.90
N GLY A 135 9.66 5.10 -26.86
CA GLY A 135 8.51 5.48 -26.05
C GLY A 135 8.81 5.41 -24.57
N ASN A 136 7.74 5.47 -23.77
CA ASN A 136 7.80 5.49 -22.32
C ASN A 136 6.98 4.32 -21.75
N PHE A 137 7.66 3.32 -21.20
CA PHE A 137 7.02 2.22 -20.49
C PHE A 137 6.63 2.70 -19.09
N SER A 138 5.36 3.01 -18.91
CA SER A 138 4.87 3.69 -17.71
C SER A 138 4.08 2.73 -16.84
N LEU A 139 4.46 2.64 -15.57
CA LEU A 139 3.93 1.73 -14.56
C LEU A 139 3.39 2.49 -13.35
N ALA A 140 2.32 1.97 -12.75
CA ALA A 140 1.81 2.41 -11.46
C ALA A 140 1.67 1.21 -10.52
N ALA A 141 1.94 1.43 -9.24
CA ALA A 141 1.61 0.49 -8.16
C ALA A 141 1.30 1.25 -6.87
N HIS A 142 0.69 0.57 -5.91
CA HIS A 142 0.37 1.16 -4.60
C HIS A 142 1.64 1.52 -3.82
N ARG A 143 1.60 2.66 -3.13
CA ARG A 143 2.60 3.02 -2.11
C ARG A 143 2.22 2.49 -0.74
N ASP A 144 0.93 2.29 -0.47
CA ASP A 144 0.42 1.84 0.81
C ASP A 144 -0.78 0.92 0.63
N GLY A 145 -0.88 -0.08 1.51
CA GLY A 145 -1.92 -1.12 1.47
C GLY A 145 -1.85 -2.03 0.24
N HIS A 146 -2.62 -3.12 0.28
CA HIS A 146 -2.86 -4.03 -0.84
C HIS A 146 -1.59 -4.49 -1.59
N GLY A 147 -0.53 -4.83 -0.84
CA GLY A 147 0.72 -5.33 -1.37
C GLY A 147 1.54 -4.20 -1.99
N ALA A 148 1.67 -3.08 -1.27
CA ALA A 148 2.29 -1.82 -1.66
C ALA A 148 3.69 -1.92 -2.30
N LYS A 149 3.75 -2.37 -3.55
CA LYS A 149 5.02 -2.68 -4.23
C LYS A 149 5.93 -1.47 -4.43
N PHE A 150 5.38 -0.25 -4.43
CA PHE A 150 6.15 0.99 -4.57
C PHE A 150 6.30 1.75 -3.24
N HIS A 151 6.11 1.08 -2.08
CA HIS A 151 6.22 1.71 -0.76
C HIS A 151 7.55 2.46 -0.58
N ARG A 152 8.66 1.85 -1.00
CA ARG A 152 10.04 2.37 -0.88
C ARG A 152 10.56 3.05 -2.15
N ILE A 153 9.69 3.54 -3.03
CA ILE A 153 10.11 4.21 -4.27
C ILE A 153 11.03 5.42 -4.02
N ASP A 154 10.93 6.05 -2.85
CA ASP A 154 11.79 7.16 -2.40
C ASP A 154 13.23 6.75 -2.08
N LYS A 155 13.51 5.44 -2.01
CA LYS A 155 14.88 4.92 -1.85
C LYS A 155 15.63 4.77 -3.16
N ILE A 156 14.94 4.98 -4.29
CA ILE A 156 15.56 4.91 -5.60
C ILE A 156 16.37 6.18 -5.85
N GLU A 157 17.66 6.00 -6.16
CA GLU A 157 18.60 7.08 -6.47
C GLU A 157 18.98 7.09 -7.96
N LYS A 158 19.65 8.17 -8.38
CA LYS A 158 20.17 8.27 -9.74
C LYS A 158 21.27 7.22 -9.94
N GLY A 159 21.17 6.44 -11.02
CA GLY A 159 22.07 5.35 -11.34
C GLY A 159 21.55 3.97 -10.92
N ASP A 160 20.51 3.93 -10.08
CA ASP A 160 19.91 2.67 -9.67
C ASP A 160 19.35 1.90 -10.86
N PRO A 161 19.46 0.56 -10.83
CA PRO A 161 18.89 -0.28 -11.85
C PRO A 161 17.38 -0.46 -11.65
N ILE A 162 16.65 -0.37 -12.77
CA ILE A 162 15.29 -0.88 -12.89
C ILE A 162 15.34 -1.95 -13.98
N VAL A 163 15.12 -3.20 -13.61
CA VAL A 163 15.20 -4.33 -14.53
C VAL A 163 13.79 -4.84 -14.79
N PHE A 164 13.39 -4.92 -16.06
CA PHE A 164 12.16 -5.58 -16.46
C PHE A 164 12.47 -6.90 -17.15
N GLU A 165 11.94 -7.99 -16.60
CA GLU A 165 12.03 -9.33 -17.12
C GLU A 165 10.82 -9.64 -17.99
N SER A 166 11.01 -9.85 -19.28
CA SER A 166 10.02 -10.50 -20.13
C SER A 166 10.25 -12.00 -20.19
N ARG A 167 9.39 -12.68 -20.94
CA ARG A 167 9.53 -14.11 -21.25
C ARG A 167 10.93 -14.47 -21.75
N ASP A 168 11.50 -13.63 -22.62
CA ASP A 168 12.69 -13.92 -23.43
C ASP A 168 13.84 -12.92 -23.25
N LYS A 169 13.64 -11.81 -22.53
CA LYS A 169 14.62 -10.72 -22.42
C LYS A 169 14.64 -10.06 -21.06
N TRP A 170 15.82 -9.63 -20.67
CA TRP A 170 16.05 -8.67 -19.60
C TRP A 170 16.20 -7.28 -20.20
N TYR A 171 15.40 -6.33 -19.72
CA TYR A 171 15.50 -4.92 -20.10
C TYR A 171 16.05 -4.15 -18.92
N VAL A 172 17.31 -3.73 -19.01
CA VAL A 172 18.00 -3.02 -17.92
C VAL A 172 17.92 -1.51 -18.17
N TYR A 173 17.22 -0.82 -17.29
CA TYR A 173 17.12 0.64 -17.27
C TYR A 173 17.97 1.19 -16.12
N LYS A 174 18.50 2.39 -16.32
CA LYS A 174 19.17 3.17 -15.27
C LYS A 174 18.36 4.41 -14.95
N VAL A 175 18.12 4.63 -13.67
CA VAL A 175 17.42 5.82 -13.18
C VAL A 175 18.26 7.06 -13.46
N TYR A 176 17.64 8.09 -14.04
CA TYR A 176 18.33 9.35 -14.31
C TYR A 176 17.69 10.55 -13.63
N LYS A 177 16.42 10.46 -13.23
CA LYS A 177 15.69 11.55 -12.59
C LYS A 177 14.55 11.03 -11.71
N THR A 178 14.31 11.73 -10.60
CA THR A 178 13.11 11.59 -9.77
C THR A 178 12.38 12.94 -9.69
N LEU A 179 11.08 12.89 -9.47
CA LEU A 179 10.22 14.02 -9.11
C LEU A 179 9.45 13.62 -7.85
N PRO A 180 9.91 14.05 -6.66
CA PRO A 180 9.36 13.57 -5.40
C PRO A 180 7.89 13.93 -5.18
N GLU A 181 7.43 15.01 -5.79
CA GLU A 181 6.07 15.48 -5.67
C GLU A 181 5.59 16.14 -6.95
N THR A 182 4.42 15.73 -7.44
CA THR A 182 3.69 16.37 -8.54
C THR A 182 2.19 16.20 -8.37
N SER A 183 1.40 17.03 -9.04
CA SER A 183 -0.06 16.91 -9.03
C SER A 183 -0.51 15.54 -9.53
N LYS A 184 -1.54 14.95 -8.90
CA LYS A 184 -2.18 13.72 -9.39
C LYS A 184 -2.79 13.84 -10.80
N TYR A 185 -2.96 15.08 -11.29
CA TYR A 185 -3.45 15.39 -12.62
C TYR A 185 -2.32 15.65 -13.64
N ASN A 186 -1.05 15.65 -13.23
CA ASN A 186 0.07 15.80 -14.16
C ASN A 186 0.30 14.50 -14.94
N VAL A 187 -0.42 14.35 -16.05
CA VAL A 187 -0.31 13.17 -16.92
C VAL A 187 0.89 13.24 -17.87
N ARG A 188 1.53 14.41 -18.01
CA ARG A 188 2.66 14.64 -18.93
C ARG A 188 3.93 13.89 -18.53
N VAL A 189 4.01 13.48 -17.26
CA VAL A 189 5.07 12.60 -16.75
C VAL A 189 5.10 11.24 -17.46
N LEU A 190 3.97 10.85 -18.10
CA LEU A 190 3.79 9.60 -18.83
C LEU A 190 4.04 9.74 -20.35
N ASP A 191 4.29 10.96 -20.84
CA ASP A 191 4.45 11.21 -22.28
C ASP A 191 5.56 10.33 -22.88
N PRO A 192 5.47 9.94 -24.16
CA PRO A 192 6.52 9.15 -24.84
C PRO A 192 7.91 9.78 -24.76
N ILE A 193 7.97 11.11 -24.67
CA ILE A 193 9.18 11.88 -24.35
C ILE A 193 8.84 12.70 -23.09
N PRO A 194 9.17 12.21 -21.87
CA PRO A 194 8.74 12.84 -20.64
C PRO A 194 9.59 14.10 -20.38
N LYS A 195 9.20 15.26 -20.92
CA LYS A 195 10.05 16.47 -20.94
C LYS A 195 10.49 16.95 -19.55
N GLU A 196 9.64 16.79 -18.53
CA GLU A 196 9.94 17.17 -17.13
C GLU A 196 11.08 16.35 -16.51
N SER A 197 11.37 15.17 -17.06
CA SER A 197 12.54 14.37 -16.68
C SER A 197 13.87 14.95 -17.19
N GLY A 198 13.82 15.88 -18.15
CA GLY A 198 14.98 16.38 -18.91
C GLY A 198 15.18 15.69 -20.27
N ALA A 199 14.36 14.69 -20.62
CA ALA A 199 14.38 14.05 -21.94
C ALA A 199 14.01 15.03 -23.07
N LYS A 200 14.87 15.14 -24.09
CA LYS A 200 14.69 16.06 -25.24
C LYS A 200 14.40 15.38 -26.57
N LYS A 201 14.67 14.07 -26.68
CA LYS A 201 14.58 13.29 -27.93
C LYS A 201 13.84 11.97 -27.69
N PRO A 202 13.28 11.34 -28.75
CA PRO A 202 12.79 9.97 -28.67
C PRO A 202 13.86 9.03 -28.09
N GLY A 203 13.42 8.05 -27.32
CA GLY A 203 14.27 7.11 -26.60
C GLY A 203 13.43 6.01 -25.98
N ARG A 204 14.07 5.09 -25.26
CA ARG A 204 13.40 3.99 -24.55
C ARG A 204 13.44 4.30 -23.05
N TYR A 205 12.33 4.83 -22.56
CA TYR A 205 12.19 5.28 -21.17
C TYR A 205 11.31 4.30 -20.38
N ILE A 206 11.48 4.32 -19.06
CA ILE A 206 10.57 3.72 -18.09
C ILE A 206 10.15 4.79 -17.08
N THR A 207 8.88 4.80 -16.70
CA THR A 207 8.34 5.71 -15.68
C THR A 207 7.64 4.89 -14.60
N LEU A 208 8.03 5.06 -13.35
CA LEU A 208 7.34 4.47 -12.20
C LEU A 208 6.59 5.58 -11.46
N THR A 209 5.30 5.36 -11.17
CA THR A 209 4.47 6.33 -10.46
C THR A 209 3.76 5.70 -9.26
N THR A 210 3.60 6.49 -8.20
CA THR A 210 2.75 6.11 -7.06
C THR A 210 2.27 7.32 -6.27
N CYS A 211 1.44 7.12 -5.25
CA CYS A 211 0.95 8.17 -4.35
C CYS A 211 2.07 8.74 -3.47
N THR A 212 1.93 9.99 -3.02
CA THR A 212 2.84 10.60 -2.04
C THR A 212 2.13 11.76 -1.30
N PRO A 213 2.52 12.08 -0.06
CA PRO A 213 3.33 11.29 0.88
C PRO A 213 2.70 9.93 1.26
N VAL A 214 3.46 9.09 1.96
CA VAL A 214 3.00 7.81 2.52
C VAL A 214 1.72 8.01 3.34
N TYR A 215 0.79 7.06 3.26
CA TYR A 215 -0.55 7.08 3.85
C TYR A 215 -1.52 8.11 3.28
N THR A 216 -1.16 8.79 2.19
CA THR A 216 -2.03 9.75 1.50
C THR A 216 -2.10 9.47 0.00
N SER A 217 -3.00 10.16 -0.69
CA SER A 217 -3.11 10.12 -2.16
C SER A 217 -3.07 11.51 -2.79
N LYS A 218 -2.56 12.51 -2.04
CA LYS A 218 -2.62 13.94 -2.38
C LYS A 218 -1.83 14.26 -3.65
N TYR A 219 -0.62 13.73 -3.74
CA TYR A 219 0.30 13.96 -4.85
C TYR A 219 0.79 12.64 -5.46
N ARG A 220 1.69 12.73 -6.44
CA ARG A 220 2.38 11.59 -7.03
C ARG A 220 3.90 11.73 -6.91
N TYR A 221 4.56 10.61 -6.62
CA TYR A 221 6.01 10.45 -6.75
C TYR A 221 6.30 9.81 -8.11
N VAL A 222 7.32 10.29 -8.81
CA VAL A 222 7.69 9.80 -10.14
C VAL A 222 9.18 9.50 -10.23
N VAL A 223 9.52 8.36 -10.82
CA VAL A 223 10.89 7.96 -11.18
C VAL A 223 10.96 7.75 -12.67
N TRP A 224 11.99 8.30 -13.31
CA TRP A 224 12.30 8.02 -14.71
C TRP A 224 13.63 7.28 -14.85
N GLY A 225 13.59 6.20 -15.63
CA GLY A 225 14.75 5.46 -16.09
C GLY A 225 14.89 5.49 -17.61
N LYS A 226 16.11 5.30 -18.09
CA LYS A 226 16.41 5.16 -19.52
C LYS A 226 17.02 3.79 -19.74
N LEU A 227 16.60 3.12 -20.80
CA LEU A 227 17.12 1.81 -21.13
C LEU A 227 18.61 1.94 -21.47
N GLU A 228 19.40 1.09 -20.83
CA GLU A 228 20.84 0.98 -21.05
C GLU A 228 21.13 -0.17 -22.00
N ARG A 229 20.55 -1.35 -21.75
CA ARG A 229 20.75 -2.53 -22.58
C ARG A 229 19.60 -3.53 -22.51
N VAL A 230 19.65 -4.49 -23.42
CA VAL A 230 18.72 -5.62 -23.48
C VAL A 230 19.53 -6.89 -23.62
N GLU A 231 19.27 -7.85 -22.75
CA GLU A 231 19.91 -9.17 -22.78
C GLU A 231 18.86 -10.23 -23.10
N LYS A 232 19.26 -11.32 -23.75
CA LYS A 232 18.38 -12.48 -23.89
C LYS A 232 18.37 -13.24 -22.57
N VAL A 233 17.20 -13.73 -22.20
CA VAL A 233 17.08 -14.70 -21.11
C VAL A 233 17.66 -16.03 -21.62
N ASP A 234 18.59 -16.60 -20.88
CA ASP A 234 19.16 -17.91 -21.15
C ASP A 234 18.25 -19.04 -20.60
N HIS A 235 18.68 -20.29 -20.74
CA HIS A 235 17.93 -21.45 -20.27
C HIS A 235 17.67 -21.40 -18.75
N ASP A 236 18.68 -21.00 -17.98
CA ASP A 236 18.63 -20.96 -16.52
C ASP A 236 17.98 -19.68 -15.98
N ARG A 237 17.59 -18.78 -16.89
CA ARG A 237 17.09 -17.43 -16.61
C ARG A 237 18.00 -16.66 -15.67
N THR A 238 19.31 -16.72 -15.90
CA THR A 238 20.33 -16.04 -15.10
C THR A 238 19.99 -14.54 -14.97
N PRO A 239 19.89 -14.00 -13.75
CA PRO A 239 19.66 -12.57 -13.54
C PRO A 239 20.84 -11.74 -14.06
N PRO A 240 20.60 -10.52 -14.57
CA PRO A 240 21.67 -9.60 -14.90
C PRO A 240 22.42 -9.14 -13.64
N PRO A 241 23.70 -8.72 -13.73
CA PRO A 241 24.54 -8.37 -12.59
C PRO A 241 23.96 -7.30 -11.64
N GLU A 242 23.06 -6.46 -12.14
CA GLU A 242 22.34 -5.46 -11.34
C GLU A 242 21.47 -6.06 -10.24
N LEU A 243 21.09 -7.33 -10.35
CA LEU A 243 20.19 -7.99 -9.40
C LEU A 243 20.92 -8.83 -8.33
N GLY A 244 22.27 -8.86 -8.34
CA GLY A 244 23.10 -9.61 -7.38
C GLY A 244 23.96 -10.64 -8.05
#